data_AF-A0A258SED7-F1
#
_entry.id   AF-A0A258SED7-F1
#
_cell.length_a   1.000
_cell.length_b   1.000
_cell.length_c   1.000
_cell.angle_alpha   90.00
_cell.angle_beta   90.00
_cell.angle_gamma   90.00
#
_symmetry.space_group_name_H-M   'P 1'
#
loop_
_entity.id
_entity.type
_entity.pdbx_description
1 polymer ?
#
loop_
_entity_poly.entity_id
_entity_poly.type
_entity_poly.pdbx_seq_one_letter_code
_entity_poly.pdbx_strand_id
1 'polypeptide(L)'
;MDARNGIGGNPTGTDLRDEIDRLRRERNAIILAHYYQRPEIQDIADFVGDSLDLSRKAAATDADVIAFCGVKFMADTAKILSPDKIVVLPDLRAGCSLEDSCPPDKFAAFRAAHPDHIALTYINCSTEVKALSDVIVTSSSAEKILSQIPLDQKIIFGPDKHLGGYLARKTGRDMLLWPGVCIVHEAFSETELLKLKAKHPGAPVAAHPECPPYILDHADYVGSTSGILDFAAKMPGDILIVATEPHIIHQMEKADPTKNFIGAPGADGNCNCNICPYMAMNTMEKLYIALRDLEPRIEIEEGLRLRAKKSLDAMLAMAGGTVGQGDLGFVTFTADQS
;
A
#
# COMPACT_ATOMS: atom_id res chain seq x y z
N MET A 1 -33.89 18.44 -28.01
CA MET A 1 -33.55 17.30 -28.88
C MET A 1 -32.86 16.29 -27.99
N ASP A 2 -33.63 15.29 -27.55
CA ASP A 2 -33.14 14.17 -26.76
C ASP A 2 -32.22 13.32 -27.66
N ALA A 3 -30.91 13.36 -27.39
CA ALA A 3 -29.95 12.43 -27.98
C ALA A 3 -29.87 11.16 -27.13
N ARG A 4 -31.01 10.49 -26.92
CA ARG A 4 -31.05 9.07 -26.55
C ARG A 4 -30.75 8.25 -27.80
N ASN A 5 -29.52 8.36 -28.32
CA ASN A 5 -29.06 7.61 -29.48
C ASN A 5 -28.09 6.52 -29.05
N GLY A 6 -28.62 5.31 -28.91
CA GLY A 6 -27.86 4.05 -28.91
C GLY A 6 -27.05 3.76 -27.65
N ILE A 7 -26.48 2.56 -27.60
CA ILE A 7 -25.53 2.07 -26.58
C ILE A 7 -26.19 1.36 -25.38
N GLY A 8 -26.73 0.16 -25.66
CA GLY A 8 -26.83 -0.93 -24.68
C GLY A 8 -25.54 -1.76 -24.56
N GLY A 9 -24.39 -1.19 -24.96
CA GLY A 9 -23.07 -1.82 -24.83
C GLY A 9 -22.22 -1.07 -23.81
N ASN A 10 -21.32 -1.74 -23.10
CA ASN A 10 -20.35 -1.03 -22.29
C ASN A 10 -19.37 -0.26 -23.21
N PRO A 11 -19.07 1.02 -22.93
CA PRO A 11 -18.08 1.77 -23.70
C PRO A 11 -16.71 1.08 -23.64
N THR A 12 -15.90 1.21 -24.69
CA THR A 12 -14.58 0.52 -24.80
C THR A 12 -13.49 1.48 -25.28
N GLY A 13 -12.24 1.26 -24.84
CA GLY A 13 -11.09 2.06 -25.29
C GLY A 13 -11.21 3.55 -24.92
N THR A 14 -11.03 4.45 -25.90
CA THR A 14 -11.11 5.91 -25.69
C THR A 14 -12.49 6.35 -25.18
N ASP A 15 -13.56 5.72 -25.69
CA ASP A 15 -14.95 5.99 -25.27
C ASP A 15 -15.13 5.73 -23.75
N LEU A 16 -14.47 4.69 -23.22
CA LEU A 16 -14.51 4.38 -21.79
C LEU A 16 -13.81 5.44 -20.93
N ARG A 17 -12.67 5.97 -21.40
CA ARG A 17 -11.95 7.04 -20.69
C ARG A 17 -12.75 8.34 -20.68
N ASP A 18 -13.32 8.71 -21.83
CA ASP A 18 -14.15 9.91 -21.95
C ASP A 18 -15.41 9.83 -21.08
N GLU A 19 -16.03 8.65 -20.99
CA GLU A 19 -17.18 8.43 -20.11
C GLU A 19 -16.80 8.46 -18.61
N ILE A 20 -15.65 7.91 -18.22
CA ILE A 20 -15.13 8.05 -16.85
C ILE A 20 -14.90 9.53 -16.52
N ASP A 21 -14.32 10.30 -17.45
CA ASP A 21 -14.09 11.73 -17.26
C ASP A 21 -15.38 12.53 -17.17
N ARG A 22 -16.38 12.19 -17.97
CA ARG A 22 -17.73 12.78 -17.90
C ARG A 22 -18.35 12.51 -16.52
N LEU A 23 -18.36 11.25 -16.08
CA LEU A 23 -18.90 10.85 -14.78
C LEU A 23 -18.14 11.49 -13.62
N ARG A 24 -16.81 11.56 -13.68
CA ARG A 24 -15.98 12.22 -12.67
C ARG A 24 -16.41 13.67 -12.45
N ARG A 25 -16.68 14.41 -13.54
CA ARG A 25 -17.16 15.81 -13.47
C ARG A 25 -18.59 15.91 -12.96
N GLU A 26 -19.51 15.09 -13.48
CA GLU A 26 -20.93 15.10 -13.08
C GLU A 26 -21.16 14.74 -11.61
N ARG A 27 -20.30 13.87 -11.06
CA ARG A 27 -20.39 13.40 -9.68
C ARG A 27 -19.53 14.19 -8.71
N ASN A 28 -18.80 15.21 -9.18
CA ASN A 28 -17.76 15.87 -8.39
C ASN A 28 -16.86 14.83 -7.69
N ALA A 29 -16.37 13.86 -8.46
CA ALA A 29 -15.61 12.73 -7.95
C ALA A 29 -14.10 12.97 -8.06
N ILE A 30 -13.36 12.34 -7.14
CA ILE A 30 -11.90 12.18 -7.22
C ILE A 30 -11.57 10.70 -7.35
N ILE A 31 -10.67 10.38 -8.27
CA ILE A 31 -10.12 9.04 -8.49
C ILE A 31 -8.78 8.95 -7.77
N LEU A 32 -8.73 8.12 -6.72
CA LEU A 32 -7.52 7.85 -5.94
C LEU A 32 -7.01 6.46 -6.30
N ALA A 33 -5.75 6.34 -6.74
CA ALA A 33 -5.17 5.06 -7.13
C ALA A 33 -3.91 4.71 -6.32
N HIS A 34 -3.77 3.45 -5.96
CA HIS A 34 -2.49 2.93 -5.44
C HIS A 34 -1.48 2.75 -6.58
N TYR A 35 -0.19 2.87 -6.27
CA TYR A 35 0.91 2.59 -7.21
C TYR A 35 0.91 1.18 -7.83
N TYR A 36 0.16 0.24 -7.25
CA TYR A 36 0.07 -1.14 -7.73
C TYR A 36 -1.13 -1.37 -8.67
N GLN A 37 -1.89 -0.31 -8.97
CA GLN A 37 -2.92 -0.36 -9.99
C GLN A 37 -2.31 -0.53 -11.38
N ARG A 38 -3.09 -1.02 -12.33
CA ARG A 38 -2.60 -1.12 -13.71
C ARG A 38 -2.32 0.28 -14.30
N PRO A 39 -1.36 0.42 -15.22
CA PRO A 39 -1.00 1.70 -15.85
C PRO A 39 -2.19 2.54 -16.30
N GLU A 40 -3.20 1.91 -16.93
CA GLU A 40 -4.37 2.60 -17.45
C GLU A 40 -5.24 3.27 -16.38
N ILE A 41 -5.28 2.72 -15.17
CA ILE A 41 -5.96 3.32 -14.00
C ILE A 41 -5.08 4.40 -13.39
N GLN A 42 -3.77 4.14 -13.26
CA GLN A 42 -2.84 5.14 -12.74
C GLN A 42 -2.83 6.42 -13.59
N ASP A 43 -2.95 6.30 -14.91
CA ASP A 43 -2.90 7.44 -15.84
C ASP A 43 -4.12 8.35 -15.80
N ILE A 44 -5.28 7.85 -15.36
CA ILE A 44 -6.51 8.65 -15.25
C ILE A 44 -6.80 9.11 -13.82
N ALA A 45 -6.06 8.60 -12.83
CA ALA A 45 -6.25 8.95 -11.44
C ALA A 45 -5.90 10.42 -11.19
N ASP A 46 -6.70 11.11 -10.36
CA ASP A 46 -6.40 12.46 -9.89
C ASP A 46 -5.20 12.47 -8.94
N PHE A 47 -4.97 11.37 -8.25
CA PHE A 47 -3.81 11.17 -7.41
C PHE A 47 -3.39 9.70 -7.35
N VAL A 48 -2.09 9.45 -7.52
CA VAL A 48 -1.46 8.13 -7.33
C VAL A 48 -0.50 8.21 -6.16
N GLY A 49 -0.64 7.30 -5.18
CA GLY A 49 0.15 7.35 -3.95
C GLY A 49 0.25 6.03 -3.20
N ASP A 50 1.03 6.05 -2.11
CA ASP A 50 1.06 4.97 -1.13
C ASP A 50 -0.14 5.07 -0.17
N SER A 51 -0.25 4.12 0.77
CA SER A 51 -1.37 4.08 1.71
C SER A 51 -1.50 5.32 2.60
N LEU A 52 -0.38 5.95 2.99
CA LEU A 52 -0.39 7.14 3.84
C LEU A 52 -0.83 8.37 3.04
N ASP A 53 -0.28 8.53 1.84
CA ASP A 53 -0.62 9.64 0.95
C ASP A 53 -2.09 9.61 0.53
N LEU A 54 -2.60 8.42 0.17
CA LEU A 54 -4.01 8.23 -0.17
C LEU A 54 -4.93 8.52 1.02
N SER A 55 -4.53 8.14 2.24
CA SER A 55 -5.28 8.46 3.47
C SER A 55 -5.37 9.98 3.69
N ARG A 56 -4.25 10.70 3.53
CA ARG A 56 -4.20 12.17 3.63
C ARG A 56 -5.05 12.84 2.55
N LYS A 57 -4.98 12.35 1.31
CA LYS A 57 -5.79 12.89 0.19
C LYS A 57 -7.28 12.63 0.36
N ALA A 58 -7.66 11.44 0.83
CA ALA A 58 -9.05 11.13 1.13
C ALA A 58 -9.61 12.06 2.21
N ALA A 59 -8.85 12.36 3.27
CA ALA A 59 -9.26 13.26 4.35
C ALA A 59 -9.34 14.74 3.94
N ALA A 60 -8.51 15.18 2.99
CA ALA A 60 -8.36 16.58 2.61
C ALA A 60 -9.19 17.00 1.38
N THR A 61 -9.86 16.06 0.69
CA THR A 61 -10.58 16.36 -0.55
C THR A 61 -11.94 17.03 -0.31
N ASP A 62 -12.28 17.98 -1.18
CA ASP A 62 -13.61 18.62 -1.23
C ASP A 62 -14.57 17.90 -2.20
N ALA A 63 -14.14 16.83 -2.86
CA ALA A 63 -14.98 16.00 -3.71
C ALA A 63 -16.14 15.36 -2.92
N ASP A 64 -17.28 15.15 -3.57
CA ASP A 64 -18.44 14.47 -2.99
C ASP A 64 -18.31 12.94 -3.06
N VAL A 65 -17.59 12.46 -4.08
CA VAL A 65 -17.36 11.04 -4.35
C VAL A 65 -15.87 10.74 -4.40
N ILE A 66 -15.44 9.67 -3.73
CA ILE A 66 -14.11 9.09 -3.85
C ILE A 66 -14.25 7.74 -4.56
N ALA A 67 -13.74 7.65 -5.79
CA ALA A 67 -13.53 6.38 -6.45
C ALA A 67 -12.14 5.86 -6.08
N PHE A 68 -12.10 4.85 -5.21
CA PHE A 68 -10.86 4.33 -4.65
C PHE A 68 -10.40 3.11 -5.43
N CYS A 69 -9.41 3.29 -6.31
CA CYS A 69 -8.75 2.21 -7.05
C CYS A 69 -7.62 1.61 -6.20
N GLY A 70 -7.99 0.68 -5.32
CA GLY A 70 -7.08 0.03 -4.39
C GLY A 70 -7.65 -1.30 -3.90
N VAL A 71 -7.43 -1.59 -2.63
CA VAL A 71 -8.01 -2.74 -1.92
C VAL A 71 -8.94 -2.27 -0.81
N LYS A 72 -9.79 -3.18 -0.30
CA LYS A 72 -10.91 -2.87 0.58
C LYS A 72 -10.50 -2.11 1.82
N PHE A 73 -9.48 -2.54 2.56
CA PHE A 73 -9.05 -1.82 3.76
C PHE A 73 -8.62 -0.36 3.51
N MET A 74 -8.14 -0.04 2.28
CA MET A 74 -7.77 1.33 1.91
C MET A 74 -9.02 2.17 1.64
N ALA A 75 -10.00 1.61 0.93
CA ALA A 75 -11.29 2.26 0.72
C ALA A 75 -12.06 2.44 2.05
N ASP A 76 -12.00 1.45 2.94
CA ASP A 76 -12.47 1.56 4.32
C ASP A 76 -11.79 2.73 5.05
N THR A 77 -10.47 2.87 4.91
CA THR A 77 -9.72 3.99 5.50
C THR A 77 -10.19 5.35 4.97
N ALA A 78 -10.42 5.46 3.66
CA ALA A 78 -11.00 6.66 3.07
C ALA A 78 -12.39 6.97 3.65
N LYS A 79 -13.25 5.96 3.83
CA LYS A 79 -14.58 6.15 4.43
C LYS A 79 -14.52 6.50 5.92
N ILE A 80 -13.55 5.96 6.67
CA ILE A 80 -13.35 6.31 8.08
C ILE A 80 -12.99 7.80 8.22
N LEU A 81 -12.08 8.29 7.37
CA LEU A 81 -11.58 9.66 7.39
C LEU A 81 -12.55 10.67 6.77
N SER A 82 -13.40 10.22 5.84
CA SER A 82 -14.37 11.05 5.12
C SER A 82 -15.79 10.47 5.21
N PRO A 83 -16.41 10.47 6.41
CA PRO A 83 -17.66 9.75 6.68
C PRO A 83 -18.83 10.21 5.82
N ASP A 84 -18.90 11.51 5.50
CA ASP A 84 -20.01 12.11 4.75
C ASP A 84 -19.89 11.91 3.23
N LYS A 85 -18.73 11.46 2.74
CA LYS A 85 -18.49 11.25 1.32
C LYS A 85 -18.95 9.87 0.87
N ILE A 86 -19.34 9.77 -0.40
CA ILE A 86 -19.57 8.48 -1.05
C ILE A 86 -18.21 7.91 -1.42
N VAL A 87 -17.86 6.74 -0.88
CA VAL A 87 -16.63 6.02 -1.25
C VAL A 87 -17.03 4.77 -1.99
N VAL A 88 -16.58 4.65 -3.24
CA VAL A 88 -16.80 3.47 -4.09
C VAL A 88 -15.49 2.75 -4.36
N LEU A 89 -15.55 1.42 -4.39
CA LEU A 89 -14.43 0.54 -4.72
C LEU A 89 -14.82 -0.29 -5.95
N PRO A 90 -14.08 -0.26 -7.07
CA PRO A 90 -14.49 -0.96 -8.29
C PRO A 90 -14.79 -2.47 -8.11
N ASP A 91 -14.15 -3.16 -7.16
CA ASP A 91 -14.51 -4.53 -6.79
C ASP A 91 -14.36 -4.76 -5.27
N LEU A 92 -15.45 -5.06 -4.57
CA LEU A 92 -15.40 -5.35 -3.12
C LEU A 92 -14.57 -6.58 -2.75
N ARG A 93 -14.27 -7.46 -3.71
CA ARG A 93 -13.41 -8.64 -3.49
C ARG A 93 -11.92 -8.30 -3.59
N ALA A 94 -11.55 -7.06 -3.92
CA ALA A 94 -10.19 -6.58 -3.86
C ALA A 94 -9.72 -6.50 -2.40
N GLY A 95 -9.49 -7.65 -1.76
CA GLY A 95 -9.02 -7.77 -0.38
C GLY A 95 -7.51 -7.66 -0.23
N CYS A 96 -6.95 -8.23 0.83
CA CYS A 96 -5.51 -8.29 1.04
C CYS A 96 -5.14 -9.51 1.88
N SER A 97 -4.11 -10.25 1.49
CA SER A 97 -3.65 -11.43 2.26
C SER A 97 -3.25 -11.09 3.70
N LEU A 98 -2.70 -9.89 3.93
CA LEU A 98 -2.33 -9.43 5.26
C LEU A 98 -3.54 -9.17 6.14
N GLU A 99 -4.59 -8.54 5.58
CA GLU A 99 -5.87 -8.35 6.25
C GLU A 99 -6.51 -9.70 6.59
N ASP A 100 -6.58 -10.62 5.61
CA ASP A 100 -7.14 -11.97 5.80
C ASP A 100 -6.36 -12.79 6.86
N SER A 101 -5.04 -12.56 6.97
CA SER A 101 -4.18 -13.24 7.95
C SER A 101 -4.41 -12.78 9.40
N CYS A 102 -5.13 -11.68 9.61
CA CYS A 102 -5.34 -11.07 10.92
C CYS A 102 -6.84 -10.92 11.26
N PRO A 103 -7.55 -12.03 11.51
CA PRO A 103 -8.96 -11.98 11.89
C PRO A 103 -9.18 -11.17 13.19
N PRO A 104 -10.20 -10.30 13.27
CA PRO A 104 -10.41 -9.40 14.41
C PRO A 104 -10.56 -10.10 15.76
N ASP A 105 -11.24 -11.24 15.81
CA ASP A 105 -11.45 -12.04 17.01
C ASP A 105 -10.13 -12.63 17.53
N LYS A 106 -9.28 -13.13 16.63
CA LYS A 106 -7.96 -13.67 16.98
C LYS A 106 -7.01 -12.55 17.40
N PHE A 107 -7.04 -11.40 16.72
CA PHE A 107 -6.24 -10.25 17.11
C PHE A 107 -6.65 -9.70 18.48
N ALA A 108 -7.96 -9.63 18.76
CA ALA A 108 -8.47 -9.25 20.08
C ALA A 108 -7.98 -10.20 21.18
N ALA A 109 -8.04 -11.52 20.95
CA ALA A 109 -7.53 -12.51 21.90
C ALA A 109 -6.01 -12.37 22.10
N PHE A 110 -5.27 -12.10 21.02
CA PHE A 110 -3.83 -11.89 21.07
C PHE A 110 -3.46 -10.65 21.89
N ARG A 111 -4.17 -9.53 21.72
CA ARG A 111 -4.01 -8.34 22.58
C ARG A 111 -4.37 -8.62 24.03
N ALA A 112 -5.47 -9.32 24.28
CA ALA A 112 -5.91 -9.63 25.65
C ALA A 112 -4.91 -10.50 26.42
N ALA A 113 -4.17 -11.36 25.72
CA ALA A 113 -3.09 -12.16 26.30
C ALA A 113 -1.83 -11.34 26.66
N HIS A 114 -1.72 -10.10 26.17
CA HIS A 114 -0.55 -9.23 26.32
C HIS A 114 -0.99 -7.81 26.73
N PRO A 115 -1.59 -7.64 27.93
CA PRO A 115 -2.23 -6.39 28.34
C PRO A 115 -1.26 -5.21 28.57
N ASP A 116 0.04 -5.47 28.67
CA ASP A 116 1.10 -4.48 28.81
C ASP A 116 1.67 -4.00 27.46
N HIS A 117 1.21 -4.56 26.33
CA HIS A 117 1.62 -4.15 25.00
C HIS A 117 0.65 -3.13 24.41
N ILE A 118 1.20 -2.11 23.75
CA ILE A 118 0.42 -1.32 22.79
C ILE A 118 0.39 -2.02 21.42
N ALA A 119 -0.71 -1.90 20.69
CA ALA A 119 -0.88 -2.43 19.34
C ALA A 119 -0.51 -1.36 18.31
N LEU A 120 0.64 -1.58 17.67
CA LEU A 120 1.11 -0.83 16.51
C LEU A 120 0.81 -1.65 15.26
N THR A 121 -0.27 -1.31 14.56
CA THR A 121 -0.79 -2.16 13.50
C THR A 121 -0.66 -1.50 12.14
N TYR A 122 -0.03 -2.19 11.22
CA TYR A 122 0.10 -1.80 9.82
C TYR A 122 -1.28 -1.67 9.17
N ILE A 123 -1.43 -0.65 8.33
CA ILE A 123 -2.72 -0.21 7.76
C ILE A 123 -3.45 -1.30 6.97
N ASN A 124 -2.72 -2.32 6.50
CA ASN A 124 -3.18 -3.51 5.78
C ASN A 124 -3.94 -4.48 6.72
N CYS A 125 -4.97 -3.98 7.38
CA CYS A 125 -5.82 -4.71 8.32
C CYS A 125 -7.27 -4.21 8.25
N SER A 126 -8.22 -4.99 8.77
CA SER A 126 -9.64 -4.64 8.70
C SER A 126 -10.00 -3.44 9.57
N THR A 127 -11.16 -2.84 9.34
CA THR A 127 -11.68 -1.74 10.17
C THR A 127 -11.81 -2.15 11.65
N GLU A 128 -12.19 -3.39 11.93
CA GLU A 128 -12.28 -3.94 13.29
C GLU A 128 -10.91 -4.06 13.94
N VAL A 129 -9.90 -4.52 13.21
CA VAL A 129 -8.52 -4.54 13.72
C VAL A 129 -8.02 -3.12 13.97
N LYS A 130 -8.35 -2.15 13.09
CA LYS A 130 -8.04 -0.73 13.34
C LYS A 130 -8.69 -0.22 14.63
N ALA A 131 -9.93 -0.61 14.90
CA ALA A 131 -10.65 -0.26 16.13
C ALA A 131 -10.08 -0.96 17.38
N LEU A 132 -9.35 -2.06 17.20
CA LEU A 132 -8.58 -2.76 18.21
C LEU A 132 -7.11 -2.33 18.24
N SER A 133 -6.69 -1.28 17.55
CA SER A 133 -5.29 -0.84 17.52
C SER A 133 -5.11 0.46 18.30
N ASP A 134 -3.92 0.69 18.84
CA ASP A 134 -3.61 1.96 19.51
C ASP A 134 -3.11 2.99 18.48
N VAL A 135 -2.26 2.57 17.54
CA VAL A 135 -1.78 3.42 16.45
C VAL A 135 -1.68 2.61 15.17
N ILE A 136 -2.20 3.16 14.07
CA ILE A 136 -1.97 2.60 12.74
C ILE A 136 -0.63 3.08 12.19
N VAL A 137 0.05 2.24 11.43
CA VAL A 137 1.29 2.61 10.73
C VAL A 137 1.22 2.24 9.26
N THR A 138 2.09 2.82 8.45
CA THR A 138 2.38 2.42 7.06
C THR A 138 3.85 2.06 6.93
N SER A 139 4.29 1.44 5.83
CA SER A 139 5.72 1.22 5.58
C SER A 139 6.51 2.54 5.58
N SER A 140 5.88 3.64 5.15
CA SER A 140 6.43 5.00 5.15
C SER A 140 6.38 5.75 6.49
N SER A 141 5.73 5.21 7.52
CA SER A 141 5.59 5.90 8.83
C SER A 141 5.99 5.06 10.04
N ALA A 142 6.12 3.73 9.89
CA ALA A 142 6.31 2.82 11.01
C ALA A 142 7.58 3.12 11.83
N GLU A 143 8.74 3.27 11.18
CA GLU A 143 10.00 3.58 11.89
C GLU A 143 9.91 4.89 12.68
N LYS A 144 9.35 5.92 12.06
CA LYS A 144 9.19 7.24 12.67
C LYS A 144 8.19 7.23 13.84
N ILE A 145 7.11 6.47 13.72
CA ILE A 145 6.15 6.30 14.82
C ILE A 145 6.81 5.50 15.95
N LEU A 146 7.57 4.45 15.63
CA LEU A 146 8.32 3.65 16.60
C LEU A 146 9.35 4.47 17.38
N SER A 147 10.05 5.41 16.74
CA SER A 147 11.07 6.24 17.41
C SER A 147 10.50 7.24 18.43
N GLN A 148 9.19 7.52 18.35
CA GLN A 148 8.48 8.39 19.30
C GLN A 148 7.97 7.62 20.53
N ILE A 149 8.01 6.29 20.51
CA ILE A 149 7.50 5.45 21.59
C ILE A 149 8.68 5.05 22.51
N PRO A 150 8.56 5.21 23.84
CA PRO A 150 9.62 4.83 24.80
C PRO A 150 10.13 3.40 24.56
N LEU A 151 11.44 3.17 24.69
CA LEU A 151 12.07 1.87 24.36
C LEU A 151 11.58 0.72 25.26
N ASP A 152 11.17 1.01 26.49
CA ASP A 152 10.66 0.05 27.48
C ASP A 152 9.18 -0.32 27.26
N GLN A 153 8.44 0.46 26.46
CA GLN A 153 7.07 0.13 26.09
C GLN A 153 7.06 -1.13 25.20
N LYS A 154 6.36 -2.18 25.63
CA LYS A 154 6.18 -3.38 24.82
C LYS A 154 5.21 -3.12 23.68
N ILE A 155 5.46 -3.69 22.51
CA ILE A 155 4.69 -3.47 21.28
C ILE A 155 4.26 -4.79 20.68
N ILE A 156 2.97 -4.90 20.38
CA ILE A 156 2.45 -5.83 19.37
C ILE A 156 2.57 -5.15 18.02
N PHE A 157 3.25 -5.80 17.07
CA PHE A 157 3.31 -5.35 15.68
C PHE A 157 2.62 -6.35 14.76
N GLY A 158 1.78 -5.88 13.85
CA GLY A 158 1.11 -6.75 12.89
C GLY A 158 0.43 -6.00 11.76
N PRO A 159 -0.19 -6.69 10.80
CA PRO A 159 -0.16 -8.15 10.68
C PRO A 159 1.10 -8.68 10.00
N ASP A 160 1.97 -7.82 9.46
CA ASP A 160 3.14 -8.28 8.69
C ASP A 160 4.36 -8.53 9.58
N LYS A 161 4.79 -9.80 9.65
CA LYS A 161 5.95 -10.23 10.44
C LYS A 161 7.29 -9.80 9.83
N HIS A 162 7.37 -9.60 8.51
CA HIS A 162 8.60 -9.22 7.84
C HIS A 162 8.89 -7.73 8.03
N LEU A 163 7.86 -6.89 7.86
CA LEU A 163 7.97 -5.46 8.19
C LEU A 163 8.31 -5.29 9.67
N GLY A 164 7.61 -5.99 10.56
CA GLY A 164 7.89 -5.96 11.99
C GLY A 164 9.30 -6.44 12.33
N GLY A 165 9.74 -7.56 11.73
CA GLY A 165 11.08 -8.10 11.92
C GLY A 165 12.20 -7.21 11.38
N TYR A 166 11.98 -6.57 10.23
CA TYR A 166 12.89 -5.59 9.66
C TYR A 166 13.06 -4.38 10.59
N LEU A 167 11.95 -3.83 11.08
CA LEU A 167 11.95 -2.72 12.03
C LEU A 167 12.63 -3.11 13.35
N ALA A 168 12.38 -4.32 13.86
CA ALA A 168 13.04 -4.83 15.06
C ALA A 168 14.56 -4.92 14.88
N ARG A 169 15.03 -5.52 13.77
CA ARG A 169 16.47 -5.59 13.43
C ARG A 169 17.10 -4.20 13.30
N LYS A 170 16.42 -3.27 12.64
CA LYS A 170 16.94 -1.92 12.37
C LYS A 170 17.01 -1.05 13.62
N THR A 171 16.00 -1.13 14.47
CA THR A 171 15.88 -0.26 15.66
C THR A 171 16.48 -0.90 16.92
N GLY A 172 16.81 -2.20 16.89
CA GLY A 172 17.23 -2.95 18.08
C GLY A 172 16.12 -3.16 19.10
N ARG A 173 14.85 -2.95 18.70
CA ARG A 173 13.68 -3.05 19.58
C ARG A 173 13.00 -4.40 19.42
N ASP A 174 12.88 -5.14 20.52
CA ASP A 174 12.09 -6.37 20.54
C ASP A 174 10.58 -6.06 20.46
N MET A 175 9.87 -6.79 19.61
CA MET A 175 8.45 -6.60 19.34
C MET A 175 7.75 -7.94 19.21
N LEU A 176 6.54 -8.03 19.74
CA LEU A 176 5.70 -9.20 19.61
C LEU A 176 4.99 -9.17 18.24
N LEU A 177 5.44 -10.02 17.32
CA LEU A 177 4.99 -9.99 15.92
C LEU A 177 3.78 -10.89 15.68
N TRP A 178 2.76 -10.36 15.01
CA TRP A 178 1.69 -11.16 14.41
C TRP A 178 2.25 -11.94 13.21
N PRO A 179 1.97 -13.25 13.08
CA PRO A 179 2.63 -14.11 12.09
C PRO A 179 2.01 -14.06 10.68
N GLY A 180 1.61 -12.87 10.20
CA GLY A 180 1.07 -12.67 8.85
C GLY A 180 2.16 -12.30 7.83
N VAL A 181 1.87 -12.50 6.55
CA VAL A 181 2.77 -12.19 5.42
C VAL A 181 1.99 -11.71 4.19
N CYS A 182 2.63 -10.88 3.37
CA CYS A 182 2.13 -10.53 2.04
C CYS A 182 2.50 -11.62 1.03
N ILE A 183 1.51 -12.21 0.35
CA ILE A 183 1.77 -13.29 -0.64
C ILE A 183 2.61 -12.81 -1.82
N VAL A 184 2.57 -11.52 -2.14
CA VAL A 184 3.31 -10.92 -3.25
C VAL A 184 4.79 -10.85 -2.92
N HIS A 185 5.13 -10.32 -1.74
CA HIS A 185 6.51 -10.15 -1.33
C HIS A 185 7.16 -11.45 -0.83
N GLU A 186 6.37 -12.41 -0.35
CA GLU A 186 6.85 -13.77 -0.04
C GLU A 186 7.27 -14.53 -1.31
N ALA A 187 6.72 -14.18 -2.48
CA ALA A 187 6.91 -14.93 -3.72
C ALA A 187 8.29 -14.71 -4.38
N PHE A 188 9.08 -13.75 -3.91
CA PHE A 188 10.40 -13.46 -4.47
C PHE A 188 11.40 -14.59 -4.23
N SER A 189 12.14 -14.96 -5.28
CA SER A 189 13.17 -16.01 -5.23
C SER A 189 14.56 -15.40 -5.03
N GLU A 190 15.23 -15.77 -3.94
CA GLU A 190 16.62 -15.36 -3.69
C GLU A 190 17.57 -15.84 -4.80
N THR A 191 17.38 -17.08 -5.26
CA THR A 191 18.22 -17.67 -6.31
C THR A 191 18.11 -16.90 -7.62
N GLU A 192 16.89 -16.53 -8.01
CA GLU A 192 16.67 -15.78 -9.24
C GLU A 192 17.11 -14.31 -9.11
N LEU A 193 16.95 -13.71 -7.93
CA LEU A 193 17.50 -12.38 -7.63
C LEU A 193 19.03 -12.38 -7.78
N LEU A 194 19.73 -13.38 -7.24
CA LEU A 194 21.19 -13.50 -7.36
C LEU A 194 21.64 -13.67 -8.81
N LYS A 195 20.91 -14.47 -9.60
CA LYS A 195 21.16 -14.58 -11.06
C LYS A 195 20.98 -13.24 -11.76
N LEU A 196 19.96 -12.47 -11.39
CA LEU A 196 19.72 -11.15 -11.97
C LEU A 196 20.81 -10.15 -11.58
N LYS A 197 21.25 -10.13 -10.31
CA LYS A 197 22.40 -9.34 -9.86
C LYS A 197 23.69 -9.71 -10.61
N ALA A 198 23.90 -11.00 -10.90
CA ALA A 198 25.06 -11.45 -11.69
C ALA A 198 25.00 -11.00 -13.16
N LYS A 199 23.79 -10.87 -13.74
CA LYS A 199 23.58 -10.35 -15.11
C LYS A 199 23.75 -8.83 -15.18
N HIS A 200 23.44 -8.11 -14.10
CA HIS A 200 23.51 -6.66 -14.01
C HIS A 200 24.46 -6.24 -12.86
N PRO A 201 25.77 -6.53 -12.98
CA PRO A 201 26.72 -6.22 -11.92
C PRO A 201 26.76 -4.71 -11.65
N GLY A 202 26.58 -4.34 -10.38
CA GLY A 202 26.54 -2.93 -9.95
C GLY A 202 25.18 -2.25 -10.04
N ALA A 203 24.15 -2.92 -10.56
CA ALA A 203 22.79 -2.40 -10.48
C ALA A 203 22.27 -2.51 -9.03
N PRO A 204 21.82 -1.40 -8.41
CA PRO A 204 21.24 -1.46 -7.07
C PRO A 204 19.94 -2.26 -7.05
N VAL A 205 19.63 -2.81 -5.87
CA VAL A 205 18.37 -3.49 -5.56
C VAL A 205 17.58 -2.63 -4.57
N ALA A 206 16.38 -2.22 -4.95
CA ALA A 206 15.43 -1.58 -4.05
C ALA A 206 14.31 -2.58 -3.68
N ALA A 207 14.08 -2.80 -2.39
CA ALA A 207 13.11 -3.77 -1.89
C ALA A 207 12.10 -3.16 -0.93
N HIS A 208 10.88 -3.68 -0.92
CA HIS A 208 9.88 -3.30 0.07
C HIS A 208 10.10 -4.08 1.38
N PRO A 209 9.92 -3.48 2.58
CA PRO A 209 10.17 -4.15 3.87
C PRO A 209 9.22 -5.32 4.19
N GLU A 210 8.19 -5.55 3.37
CA GLU A 210 7.35 -6.76 3.44
C GLU A 210 8.06 -7.99 2.85
N CYS A 211 9.19 -7.81 2.16
CA CYS A 211 9.99 -8.92 1.66
C CYS A 211 10.64 -9.71 2.82
N PRO A 212 10.83 -11.02 2.67
CA PRO A 212 11.57 -11.83 3.62
C PRO A 212 13.02 -11.35 3.82
N PRO A 213 13.64 -11.64 4.99
CA PRO A 213 15.03 -11.24 5.27
C PRO A 213 16.03 -11.66 4.19
N TYR A 214 15.87 -12.85 3.62
CA TYR A 214 16.75 -13.37 2.57
C TYR A 214 16.69 -12.56 1.26
N ILE A 215 15.66 -11.74 1.04
CA ILE A 215 15.62 -10.76 -0.06
C ILE A 215 16.17 -9.42 0.41
N LEU A 216 15.77 -8.97 1.60
CA LEU A 216 16.18 -7.68 2.15
C LEU A 216 17.68 -7.58 2.38
N ASP A 217 18.35 -8.66 2.74
CA ASP A 217 19.80 -8.70 2.94
C ASP A 217 20.59 -8.51 1.62
N HIS A 218 19.92 -8.65 0.47
CA HIS A 218 20.49 -8.35 -0.86
C HIS A 218 20.15 -6.95 -1.37
N ALA A 219 19.32 -6.19 -0.66
CA ALA A 219 18.86 -4.88 -1.06
C ALA A 219 19.85 -3.77 -0.67
N ASP A 220 20.06 -2.81 -1.57
CA ASP A 220 20.82 -1.59 -1.31
C ASP A 220 19.92 -0.54 -0.63
N TYR A 221 18.63 -0.55 -0.97
CA TYR A 221 17.61 0.34 -0.40
C TYR A 221 16.39 -0.47 0.03
N VAL A 222 15.90 -0.23 1.25
CA VAL A 222 14.63 -0.79 1.73
C VAL A 222 13.70 0.35 2.08
N GLY A 223 12.46 0.32 1.60
CA GLY A 223 11.51 1.42 1.80
C GLY A 223 10.09 1.11 1.38
N SER A 224 9.18 2.00 1.74
CA SER A 224 7.83 2.04 1.19
C SER A 224 7.86 2.19 -0.34
N THR A 225 6.70 2.04 -0.97
CA THR A 225 6.54 2.28 -2.40
C THR A 225 6.98 3.70 -2.80
N SER A 226 6.62 4.73 -2.00
CA SER A 226 7.04 6.11 -2.23
C SER A 226 8.55 6.31 -2.03
N GLY A 227 9.16 5.67 -1.02
CA GLY A 227 10.61 5.74 -0.82
C GLY A 227 11.41 5.04 -1.93
N ILE A 228 10.92 3.91 -2.44
CA ILE A 228 11.51 3.21 -3.58
C ILE A 228 11.47 4.09 -4.84
N LEU A 229 10.36 4.80 -5.09
CA LEU A 229 10.26 5.77 -6.20
C LEU A 229 11.25 6.92 -6.04
N ASP A 230 11.36 7.46 -4.82
CA ASP A 230 12.31 8.51 -4.47
C ASP A 230 13.76 8.06 -4.68
N PHE A 231 14.08 6.82 -4.31
CA PHE A 231 15.39 6.21 -4.55
C PHE A 231 15.66 6.01 -6.04
N ALA A 232 14.69 5.48 -6.80
CA ALA A 232 14.79 5.26 -8.23
C ALA A 232 15.13 6.56 -9.01
N ALA A 233 14.53 7.67 -8.60
CA ALA A 233 14.82 8.99 -9.17
C ALA A 233 16.24 9.47 -8.87
N LYS A 234 16.73 9.25 -7.63
CA LYS A 234 18.00 9.80 -7.13
C LYS A 234 19.21 8.90 -7.36
N MET A 235 19.01 7.60 -7.58
CA MET A 235 20.11 6.65 -7.71
C MET A 235 21.00 6.95 -8.93
N PRO A 236 22.33 6.75 -8.81
CA PRO A 236 23.24 6.86 -9.93
C PRO A 236 23.15 5.64 -10.85
N GLY A 237 23.24 5.86 -12.17
CA GLY A 237 23.24 4.79 -13.18
C GLY A 237 21.85 4.52 -13.77
N ASP A 238 21.81 3.59 -14.71
CA ASP A 238 20.68 3.42 -15.62
C ASP A 238 19.82 2.19 -15.31
N ILE A 239 20.23 1.32 -14.39
CA ILE A 239 19.53 0.05 -14.12
C ILE A 239 19.20 -0.07 -12.64
N LEU A 240 17.93 -0.33 -12.32
CA LEU A 240 17.45 -0.63 -10.96
C LEU A 240 16.73 -1.97 -10.94
N ILE A 241 17.06 -2.83 -9.97
CA ILE A 241 16.28 -4.04 -9.67
C ILE A 241 15.26 -3.70 -8.58
N VAL A 242 13.99 -4.00 -8.83
CA VAL A 242 12.85 -3.57 -7.99
C VAL A 242 12.14 -4.80 -7.39
N ALA A 243 12.34 -5.05 -6.10
CA ALA A 243 11.71 -6.12 -5.34
C ALA A 243 10.44 -5.62 -4.62
N THR A 244 9.42 -5.30 -5.41
CA THR A 244 8.05 -5.06 -4.96
C THR A 244 7.06 -5.38 -6.08
N GLU A 245 5.77 -5.06 -5.93
CA GLU A 245 4.77 -5.28 -6.97
C GLU A 245 5.12 -4.48 -8.24
N PRO A 246 5.11 -5.12 -9.43
CA PRO A 246 5.75 -4.56 -10.63
C PRO A 246 5.06 -3.34 -11.24
N HIS A 247 3.78 -3.05 -10.97
CA HIS A 247 3.14 -1.87 -11.55
C HIS A 247 3.69 -0.54 -11.01
N ILE A 248 4.49 -0.56 -9.93
CA ILE A 248 5.28 0.61 -9.51
C ILE A 248 6.23 1.09 -10.62
N ILE A 249 6.71 0.18 -11.48
CA ILE A 249 7.66 0.48 -12.56
C ILE A 249 7.05 1.48 -13.55
N HIS A 250 5.73 1.47 -13.76
CA HIS A 250 5.06 2.46 -14.58
C HIS A 250 5.32 3.90 -14.11
N GLN A 251 5.29 4.16 -12.81
CA GLN A 251 5.63 5.48 -12.28
C GLN A 251 7.12 5.80 -12.40
N MET A 252 7.99 4.79 -12.27
CA MET A 252 9.43 4.96 -12.45
C MET A 252 9.76 5.36 -13.89
N GLU A 253 9.19 4.66 -14.88
CA GLU A 253 9.35 4.95 -16.30
C GLU A 253 8.76 6.30 -16.70
N LYS A 254 7.63 6.70 -16.07
CA LYS A 254 7.07 8.06 -16.26
C LYS A 254 7.96 9.15 -15.68
N ALA A 255 8.63 8.88 -14.56
CA ALA A 255 9.54 9.83 -13.92
C ALA A 255 10.87 9.95 -14.67
N ASP A 256 11.40 8.84 -15.17
CA ASP A 256 12.64 8.79 -15.93
C ASP A 256 12.60 7.66 -16.99
N PRO A 257 12.20 7.95 -18.24
CA PRO A 257 12.12 6.95 -19.31
C PRO A 257 13.50 6.53 -19.86
N THR A 258 14.59 7.15 -19.39
CA THR A 258 15.95 6.82 -19.84
C THR A 258 16.56 5.69 -19.03
N LYS A 259 16.04 5.47 -17.82
CA LYS A 259 16.44 4.37 -16.93
C LYS A 259 15.66 3.09 -17.26
N ASN A 260 16.28 1.97 -16.95
CA ASN A 260 15.75 0.63 -17.09
C ASN A 260 15.42 0.04 -15.72
N PHE A 261 14.15 -0.24 -15.47
CA PHE A 261 13.66 -0.78 -14.22
C PHE A 261 13.30 -2.26 -14.40
N ILE A 262 13.92 -3.13 -13.62
CA ILE A 262 13.76 -4.58 -13.75
C ILE A 262 13.09 -5.11 -12.49
N GLY A 263 11.89 -5.67 -12.63
CA GLY A 263 11.19 -6.34 -11.52
C GLY A 263 11.99 -7.55 -11.03
N ALA A 264 12.11 -7.70 -9.71
CA ALA A 264 12.71 -8.90 -9.13
C ALA A 264 11.83 -10.13 -9.44
N PRO A 265 12.43 -11.27 -9.80
CA PRO A 265 11.70 -12.44 -10.24
C PRO A 265 11.01 -13.18 -9.08
N GLY A 266 9.86 -13.79 -9.40
CA GLY A 266 9.19 -14.77 -8.54
C GLY A 266 9.87 -16.14 -8.56
N ALA A 267 9.17 -17.14 -7.98
CA ALA A 267 9.68 -18.48 -7.71
C ALA A 267 10.37 -19.22 -8.89
N ASP A 268 9.95 -19.03 -10.13
CA ASP A 268 10.44 -19.76 -11.32
C ASP A 268 11.28 -18.89 -12.29
N GLY A 269 11.60 -17.65 -11.93
CA GLY A 269 12.42 -16.74 -12.73
C GLY A 269 11.71 -16.06 -13.90
N ASN A 270 10.53 -16.55 -14.31
CA ASN A 270 9.76 -16.05 -15.47
C ASN A 270 8.29 -15.76 -15.17
N CYS A 271 7.77 -16.16 -14.00
CA CYS A 271 6.41 -15.92 -13.59
C CYS A 271 6.26 -14.51 -12.99
N ASN A 272 5.22 -13.81 -13.43
CA ASN A 272 4.68 -12.61 -12.78
C ASN A 272 3.94 -12.96 -11.47
N CYS A 273 4.48 -13.87 -10.68
CA CYS A 273 3.89 -14.39 -9.45
C CYS A 273 3.87 -13.35 -8.31
N ASN A 274 4.49 -12.20 -8.53
CA ASN A 274 4.52 -11.02 -7.67
C ASN A 274 3.56 -9.91 -8.11
N ILE A 275 2.67 -10.14 -9.09
CA ILE A 275 1.55 -9.23 -9.36
C ILE A 275 0.49 -9.46 -8.29
N CYS A 276 0.04 -8.40 -7.64
CA CYS A 276 -1.00 -8.50 -6.61
C CYS A 276 -2.35 -8.86 -7.27
N PRO A 277 -2.92 -10.06 -7.01
CA PRO A 277 -4.16 -10.48 -7.65
C PRO A 277 -5.35 -9.63 -7.20
N TYR A 278 -5.29 -9.07 -5.98
CA TYR A 278 -6.33 -8.21 -5.43
C TYR A 278 -6.34 -6.81 -6.06
N MET A 279 -5.16 -6.17 -6.22
CA MET A 279 -5.07 -4.88 -6.90
C MET A 279 -5.56 -4.98 -8.34
N ALA A 280 -5.18 -6.06 -9.03
CA ALA A 280 -5.56 -6.34 -10.42
C ALA A 280 -7.06 -6.61 -10.64
N MET A 281 -7.87 -6.73 -9.57
CA MET A 281 -9.33 -6.85 -9.68
C MET A 281 -10.00 -5.56 -10.13
N ASN A 282 -9.37 -4.41 -9.88
CA ASN A 282 -9.84 -3.13 -10.41
C ASN A 282 -9.56 -3.07 -11.91
N THR A 283 -10.56 -2.68 -12.70
CA THR A 283 -10.43 -2.47 -14.14
C THR A 283 -11.11 -1.17 -14.53
N MET A 284 -10.79 -0.65 -15.71
CA MET A 284 -11.41 0.56 -16.25
C MET A 284 -12.94 0.42 -16.35
N GLU A 285 -13.44 -0.75 -16.77
CA GLU A 285 -14.87 -1.03 -16.89
C GLU A 285 -15.57 -1.02 -15.53
N LYS A 286 -14.92 -1.61 -14.51
CA LYS A 286 -15.47 -1.60 -13.15
C LYS A 286 -15.43 -0.21 -12.54
N LEU A 287 -14.38 0.57 -12.80
CA LEU A 287 -14.32 1.97 -12.36
C LEU A 287 -15.44 2.81 -13.00
N TYR A 288 -15.67 2.63 -14.30
CA TYR A 288 -16.79 3.26 -15.00
C TYR A 288 -18.14 2.89 -14.38
N ILE A 289 -18.41 1.59 -14.17
CA ILE A 289 -19.64 1.12 -13.54
C ILE A 289 -19.78 1.72 -12.13
N ALA A 290 -18.68 1.74 -11.37
CA ALA A 290 -18.68 2.28 -10.02
C ALA A 290 -18.96 3.78 -9.95
N LEU A 291 -18.44 4.57 -10.88
CA LEU A 291 -18.76 6.00 -10.97
C LEU A 291 -20.18 6.26 -11.49
N ARG A 292 -20.69 5.40 -12.39
CA ARG A 292 -22.04 5.51 -12.96
C ARG A 292 -23.10 5.27 -11.89
N ASP A 293 -22.99 4.14 -11.21
CA ASP A 293 -24.00 3.62 -10.28
C ASP A 293 -23.75 4.08 -8.84
N LEU A 294 -22.55 4.63 -8.58
CA LEU A 294 -22.05 4.89 -7.23
C LEU A 294 -22.07 3.61 -6.38
N GLU A 295 -21.75 2.47 -6.96
CA GLU A 295 -21.73 1.16 -6.30
C GLU A 295 -20.57 0.30 -6.82
N PRO A 296 -19.99 -0.60 -5.99
CA PRO A 296 -20.35 -0.84 -4.61
C PRO A 296 -19.80 0.25 -3.67
N ARG A 297 -20.62 0.63 -2.68
CA ARG A 297 -20.26 1.62 -1.65
C ARG A 297 -19.61 0.97 -0.45
N ILE A 298 -18.64 1.67 0.12
CA ILE A 298 -18.10 1.36 1.42
C ILE A 298 -19.01 1.99 2.47
N GLU A 299 -19.59 1.15 3.32
CA GLU A 299 -20.40 1.56 4.46
C GLU A 299 -19.83 0.94 5.74
N ILE A 300 -19.74 1.74 6.79
CA ILE A 300 -19.14 1.34 8.08
C ILE A 300 -20.06 1.84 9.19
N GLU A 301 -20.37 0.96 10.16
CA GLU A 301 -21.14 1.33 11.34
C GLU A 301 -20.41 2.43 12.12
N GLU A 302 -21.12 3.49 12.52
CA GLU A 302 -20.53 4.71 13.05
C GLU A 302 -19.71 4.49 14.33
N GLY A 303 -20.21 3.66 15.26
CA GLY A 303 -19.48 3.29 16.47
C GLY A 303 -18.16 2.58 16.16
N LEU A 304 -18.15 1.65 15.21
CA LEU A 304 -16.94 1.00 14.72
C LEU A 304 -16.00 1.99 14.04
N ARG A 305 -16.53 2.84 13.15
CA ARG A 305 -15.79 3.89 12.45
C ARG A 305 -15.06 4.81 13.42
N LEU A 306 -15.75 5.31 14.45
CA LEU A 306 -15.17 6.20 15.46
C LEU A 306 -14.07 5.52 16.28
N ARG A 307 -14.19 4.22 16.58
CA ARG A 307 -13.11 3.47 17.23
C ARG A 307 -11.89 3.32 16.32
N ALA A 308 -12.08 2.94 15.07
CA ALA A 308 -11.01 2.82 14.08
C ALA A 308 -10.34 4.17 13.77
N LYS A 309 -11.11 5.27 13.77
CA LYS A 309 -10.60 6.61 13.53
C LYS A 309 -9.55 7.02 14.56
N LYS A 310 -9.65 6.60 15.82
CA LYS A 310 -8.69 6.96 16.88
C LYS A 310 -7.26 6.56 16.54
N SER A 311 -7.07 5.34 16.06
CA SER A 311 -5.74 4.81 15.71
C SER A 311 -5.20 5.41 14.41
N LEU A 312 -6.07 5.76 13.45
CA LEU A 312 -5.71 6.52 12.25
C LEU A 312 -5.36 7.99 12.56
N ASP A 313 -6.08 8.64 13.46
CA ASP A 313 -5.76 10.01 13.90
C ASP A 313 -4.40 10.03 14.61
N ALA A 314 -4.11 9.03 15.45
CA ALA A 314 -2.80 8.86 16.06
C ALA A 314 -1.69 8.70 15.00
N MET A 315 -1.92 7.86 13.97
CA MET A 315 -1.01 7.74 12.83
C MET A 315 -0.74 9.10 12.18
N LEU A 316 -1.79 9.84 11.82
CA LEU A 316 -1.67 11.11 11.10
C LEU A 316 -0.97 12.18 11.96
N ALA A 317 -1.27 12.25 13.25
CA ALA A 317 -0.63 13.18 14.18
C ALA A 317 0.86 12.87 14.36
N MET A 318 1.21 11.60 14.62
CA MET A 318 2.60 11.17 14.82
C MET A 318 3.40 11.22 13.51
N ALA A 319 2.78 10.95 12.37
CA ALA A 319 3.41 11.03 11.05
C ALA A 319 3.55 12.48 10.53
N GLY A 320 2.66 13.40 10.92
CA GLY A 320 2.66 14.80 10.46
C GLY A 320 3.82 15.65 10.96
N GLY A 321 4.36 15.37 12.14
CA GLY A 321 5.40 16.21 12.77
C GLY A 321 6.79 16.24 12.12
N THR A 322 7.04 15.61 10.96
CA THR A 322 8.41 15.50 10.39
C THR A 322 8.46 15.47 8.85
N VAL A 323 7.65 16.30 8.19
CA VAL A 323 7.79 16.52 6.73
C VAL A 323 9.28 16.77 6.41
N GLY A 324 9.91 15.87 5.63
CA GLY A 324 11.31 15.98 5.19
C GLY A 324 12.36 15.06 5.84
N GLN A 325 12.00 14.13 6.74
CA GLN A 325 12.98 13.23 7.39
C GLN A 325 13.34 11.93 6.63
N GLY A 326 12.73 11.66 5.47
CA GLY A 326 13.02 10.48 4.66
C GLY A 326 12.29 9.20 5.10
N ASP A 327 12.36 8.17 4.26
CA ASP A 327 11.80 6.82 4.47
C ASP A 327 12.88 5.86 5.04
N LEU A 328 12.58 4.56 5.20
CA LEU A 328 13.46 3.56 5.81
C LEU A 328 14.92 3.60 5.30
N GLY A 329 15.18 3.83 4.01
CA GLY A 329 16.52 4.23 3.56
C GLY A 329 17.50 3.07 3.30
N PHE A 330 18.79 3.41 3.25
CA PHE A 330 19.87 2.46 2.94
C PHE A 330 20.04 1.39 4.01
N VAL A 331 20.33 0.16 3.57
CA VAL A 331 20.59 -0.95 4.48
C VAL A 331 21.92 -0.73 5.21
N THR A 332 21.85 -0.60 6.54
CA THR A 332 23.02 -0.43 7.42
C THR A 332 23.11 -1.57 8.41
N PHE A 333 23.13 -2.82 7.92
CA PHE A 333 23.51 -3.92 8.80
C PHE A 333 25.03 -3.92 8.92
N THR A 334 25.55 -3.55 10.09
CA THR A 334 26.95 -3.80 10.42
C THR A 334 27.16 -5.30 10.30
N ALA A 335 27.98 -5.72 9.33
CA ALA A 335 28.50 -7.07 9.23
C ALA A 335 29.46 -7.31 10.41
N ASP A 336 28.92 -7.46 11.61
CA ASP A 336 29.66 -7.96 12.78
C ASP A 336 28.69 -8.35 13.89
N GLN A 337 28.07 -9.52 13.76
CA GLN A 337 27.91 -10.45 14.88
C GLN A 337 28.12 -11.84 14.30
N SER A 338 29.37 -12.30 14.44
CA SER A 338 29.81 -13.67 14.20
C SER A 338 29.27 -14.64 15.25
#